data_AF-A0A0F9L288-F1
#
_entry.id   AF-A0A0F9L288-F1
#
_cell.length_a   1.000
_cell.length_b   1.000
_cell.length_c   1.000
_cell.angle_alpha   90.00
_cell.angle_beta   90.00
_cell.angle_gamma   90.00
#
_symmetry.space_group_name_H-M   'P 1'
#
loop_
_entity.id
_entity.type
_entity.pdbx_description
1 polymer ?
#
loop_
_entity_poly.entity_id
_entity_poly.type
_entity_poly.pdbx_seq_one_letter_code
_entity_poly.pdbx_strand_id
1 'polypeptide(L)'
;RKVPHNLFKFFIAAYYVISRHPFSFPAHEPKKDFCLKFGLPVSSLEYCVEKITDSLNYIKILDDMNFPYFIDPKRDISLNFIKKLIKVKVDKAMMSFLLSNQSINSQILTEELVYEIIFRQKAFPEELFRQLYEIVFEYIERAFDDYHQYIKLQKKYFI
;
A
#
# COMPACT_ATOMS: atom_id res chain seq x y z
N ARG A 1 23.40 -6.43 -30.34
CA ARG A 1 22.19 -7.28 -30.32
C ARG A 1 20.98 -6.36 -30.11
N LYS A 2 20.00 -6.30 -31.03
CA LYS A 2 18.81 -5.45 -30.86
C LYS A 2 17.84 -6.12 -29.89
N VAL A 3 17.57 -5.48 -28.75
CA VAL A 3 16.51 -5.92 -27.84
C VAL A 3 15.17 -5.82 -28.59
N PRO A 4 14.31 -6.86 -28.58
CA PRO A 4 12.99 -6.77 -29.20
C PRO A 4 12.24 -5.54 -28.68
N HIS A 5 11.64 -4.77 -29.58
CA HIS A 5 11.05 -3.47 -29.23
C HIS A 5 10.02 -3.59 -28.09
N ASN A 6 9.24 -4.66 -28.05
CA ASN A 6 8.28 -4.94 -26.97
C ASN A 6 8.98 -5.19 -25.62
N LEU A 7 10.08 -5.94 -25.60
CA LEU A 7 10.83 -6.20 -24.37
C LEU A 7 11.45 -4.92 -23.80
N PHE A 8 11.95 -4.04 -24.66
CA PHE A 8 12.46 -2.74 -24.25
C PHE A 8 11.39 -1.89 -23.58
N LYS A 9 10.16 -1.84 -24.13
CA LYS A 9 9.04 -1.09 -23.55
C LYS A 9 8.69 -1.58 -22.14
N PHE A 10 8.56 -2.90 -21.96
CA PHE A 10 8.28 -3.50 -20.65
C PHE A 10 9.43 -3.26 -19.66
N PHE A 11 10.68 -3.30 -20.12
CA PHE A 11 11.83 -2.98 -19.27
C PHE A 11 11.78 -1.54 -18.76
N ILE A 12 11.54 -0.57 -19.65
CA ILE A 12 11.40 0.85 -19.27
C ILE A 12 10.19 1.08 -18.36
N ALA A 13 9.08 0.39 -18.60
CA ALA A 13 7.91 0.46 -17.73
C ALA A 13 8.17 -0.12 -16.33
N ALA A 14 8.88 -1.25 -16.24
CA ALA A 14 9.29 -1.81 -14.96
C ALA A 14 10.23 -0.85 -14.21
N TYR A 15 11.16 -0.21 -14.93
CA TYR A 15 12.01 0.83 -14.35
C TYR A 15 11.21 2.02 -13.85
N TYR A 16 10.20 2.48 -14.61
CA TYR A 16 9.27 3.53 -14.16
C TYR A 16 8.57 3.13 -12.85
N VAL A 17 8.00 1.93 -12.77
CA VAL A 17 7.31 1.43 -11.56
C VAL A 17 8.25 1.43 -10.35
N ILE A 18 9.49 0.94 -10.50
CA ILE A 18 10.47 0.88 -9.40
C ILE A 18 10.93 2.29 -9.00
N SER A 19 11.15 3.20 -9.95
CA SER A 19 11.50 4.60 -9.68
C SER A 19 10.38 5.39 -8.96
N ARG A 20 9.21 4.77 -8.85
CA ARG A 20 8.00 5.29 -8.21
C ARG A 20 7.67 4.52 -6.93
N HIS A 21 8.66 3.94 -6.27
CA HIS A 21 8.46 3.43 -4.94
C HIS A 21 8.18 4.58 -3.95
N PRO A 22 7.34 4.44 -2.91
CA PRO A 22 7.09 5.51 -1.93
C PRO A 22 8.35 6.14 -1.34
N PHE A 23 9.42 5.37 -1.10
CA PHE A 23 10.70 5.91 -0.64
C PHE A 23 11.44 6.82 -1.64
N SER A 24 10.98 6.88 -2.89
CA SER A 24 11.47 7.83 -3.88
C SER A 24 10.76 9.18 -3.80
N PHE A 25 9.82 9.37 -2.87
CA PHE A 25 9.18 10.66 -2.65
C PHE A 25 10.23 11.75 -2.33
N PRO A 26 10.10 12.97 -2.91
CA PRO A 26 9.16 13.35 -3.96
C PRO A 26 9.67 12.95 -5.36
N ALA A 27 8.91 12.12 -6.08
CA ALA A 27 9.25 11.69 -7.44
C ALA A 27 8.40 12.41 -8.49
N HIS A 28 8.39 13.74 -8.54
CA HIS A 28 7.42 14.51 -9.34
C HIS A 28 7.78 14.67 -10.84
N GLU A 29 8.50 13.71 -11.43
CA GLU A 29 8.80 13.77 -12.87
C GLU A 29 7.53 13.50 -13.71
N PRO A 30 7.15 14.35 -14.68
CA PRO A 30 6.07 14.01 -15.60
C PRO A 30 6.39 12.77 -16.43
N LYS A 31 5.39 11.92 -16.70
CA LYS A 31 5.56 10.75 -17.59
C LYS A 31 6.15 11.13 -18.95
N LYS A 32 5.79 12.30 -19.47
CA LYS A 32 6.30 12.86 -20.73
C LYS A 32 7.81 13.00 -20.68
N ASP A 33 8.34 13.58 -19.61
CA ASP A 33 9.78 13.85 -19.47
C ASP A 33 10.56 12.56 -19.25
N PHE A 34 10.01 11.64 -18.43
CA PHE A 34 10.55 10.29 -18.30
C PHE A 34 10.62 9.57 -19.66
N CYS A 35 9.54 9.61 -20.44
CA CYS A 35 9.44 8.96 -21.74
C CYS A 35 10.43 9.54 -22.77
N LEU A 36 10.67 10.85 -22.75
CA LEU A 36 11.60 11.53 -23.66
C LEU A 36 13.03 10.98 -23.51
N LYS A 37 13.46 10.65 -22.28
CA LYS A 37 14.78 10.07 -22.00
C LYS A 37 15.02 8.73 -22.71
N PHE A 38 13.95 8.00 -23.00
CA PHE A 38 14.01 6.65 -23.58
C PHE A 38 13.44 6.57 -25.01
N GLY A 39 13.03 7.70 -25.59
CA GLY A 39 12.41 7.74 -26.91
C GLY A 39 11.12 6.92 -27.00
N LEU A 40 10.34 6.87 -25.91
CA LEU A 40 9.14 6.04 -25.80
C LEU A 40 7.86 6.90 -25.90
N PRO A 41 6.82 6.49 -26.64
CA PRO A 41 5.52 7.16 -26.55
C PRO A 41 4.87 6.97 -25.17
N VAL A 42 4.26 8.03 -24.61
CA VAL A 42 3.60 7.98 -23.30
C VAL A 42 2.53 6.88 -23.24
N SER A 43 1.73 6.72 -24.30
CA SER A 43 0.71 5.65 -24.38
C SER A 43 1.31 4.24 -24.28
N SER A 44 2.53 4.03 -24.80
CA SER A 44 3.22 2.75 -24.67
C SER A 44 3.69 2.51 -23.24
N LEU A 45 4.18 3.56 -22.56
CA LEU A 45 4.52 3.47 -21.13
C LEU A 45 3.28 3.12 -20.31
N GLU A 46 2.18 3.83 -20.52
CA GLU A 46 0.94 3.65 -19.76
C GLU A 46 0.39 2.24 -19.90
N TYR A 47 0.28 1.74 -21.12
CA TYR A 47 -0.14 0.37 -21.37
C TYR A 47 0.77 -0.66 -20.67
N CYS A 48 2.09 -0.49 -20.76
CA CYS A 48 3.02 -1.46 -20.16
C CYS A 48 3.00 -1.39 -18.63
N VAL A 49 2.90 -0.18 -18.05
CA VAL A 49 2.78 0.02 -16.61
C VAL A 49 1.51 -0.65 -16.11
N GLU A 50 0.36 -0.38 -16.73
CA GLU A 50 -0.92 -1.00 -16.39
C GLU A 50 -0.83 -2.53 -16.43
N LYS A 51 -0.28 -3.10 -17.51
CA LYS A 51 -0.10 -4.56 -17.60
C LYS A 51 0.81 -5.13 -16.51
N ILE A 52 1.88 -4.43 -16.14
CA ILE A 52 2.76 -4.87 -15.05
C ILE A 52 2.02 -4.79 -13.72
N THR A 53 1.38 -3.65 -13.42
CA THR A 53 0.73 -3.44 -12.14
C THR A 53 -0.44 -4.38 -11.92
N ASP A 54 -1.24 -4.64 -12.96
CA ASP A 54 -2.39 -5.53 -12.88
C ASP A 54 -1.95 -7.00 -12.76
N SER A 55 -0.94 -7.42 -13.53
CA SER A 55 -0.49 -8.82 -13.51
C SER A 55 0.18 -9.21 -12.19
N LEU A 56 0.80 -8.23 -11.52
CA LEU A 56 1.53 -8.44 -10.26
C LEU A 56 0.76 -7.92 -9.04
N ASN A 57 -0.44 -7.37 -9.23
CA ASN A 57 -1.28 -6.74 -8.21
C ASN A 57 -0.57 -5.65 -7.40
N TYR A 58 0.21 -4.79 -8.05
CA TYR A 58 0.83 -3.67 -7.36
C TYR A 58 -0.22 -2.77 -6.73
N ILE A 59 0.03 -2.35 -5.49
CA ILE A 59 -0.77 -1.32 -4.84
C ILE A 59 -0.31 0.01 -5.42
N LYS A 60 -1.24 0.76 -6.03
CA LYS A 60 -0.98 2.09 -6.54
C LYS A 60 -1.55 3.12 -5.58
N ILE A 61 -0.72 4.05 -5.14
CA ILE A 61 -1.14 5.24 -4.38
C ILE A 61 -0.80 6.50 -5.16
N LEU A 62 -1.47 7.60 -4.85
CA LEU A 62 -1.25 8.90 -5.46
C LEU A 62 -0.88 9.90 -4.37
N ASP A 63 0.13 10.74 -4.61
CA ASP A 63 0.36 11.90 -3.76
C ASP A 63 -0.67 13.02 -4.03
N ASP A 64 -0.54 14.12 -3.29
CA ASP A 64 -1.41 15.31 -3.42
C ASP A 64 -1.33 15.96 -4.82
N MET A 65 -0.26 15.72 -5.57
CA MET A 65 -0.07 16.18 -6.94
C MET A 65 -0.53 15.14 -7.99
N ASN A 66 -1.14 14.04 -7.55
CA ASN A 66 -1.57 12.91 -8.37
C ASN A 66 -0.44 12.16 -9.09
N PHE A 67 0.80 12.24 -8.61
CA PHE A 67 1.86 11.36 -9.09
C PHE A 67 1.69 9.95 -8.50
N PRO A 68 1.81 8.90 -9.32
CA PRO A 68 1.63 7.54 -8.86
C PRO A 68 2.88 7.01 -8.16
N TYR A 69 2.66 6.29 -7.07
CA TYR A 69 3.65 5.43 -6.42
C TYR A 69 3.14 4.00 -6.38
N PHE A 70 4.05 3.04 -6.47
CA PHE A 70 3.73 1.62 -6.59
C PHE A 70 4.43 0.80 -5.51
N ILE A 71 3.67 -0.08 -4.87
CA ILE A 71 4.15 -0.97 -3.81
C ILE A 71 3.89 -2.41 -4.26
N ASP A 72 4.94 -3.25 -4.25
CA ASP A 72 4.80 -4.68 -4.52
C ASP A 72 4.17 -5.36 -3.30
N PRO A 73 2.95 -5.93 -3.39
CA PRO A 73 2.25 -6.49 -2.25
C PRO A 73 2.96 -7.71 -1.63
N LYS A 74 3.83 -8.40 -2.39
CA LYS A 74 4.50 -9.64 -2.02
C LYS A 74 5.92 -9.39 -1.53
N ARG A 75 6.66 -8.53 -2.24
CA ARG A 75 8.11 -8.38 -2.03
C ARG A 75 8.51 -7.09 -1.34
N ASP A 76 7.61 -6.11 -1.22
CA ASP A 76 7.98 -4.86 -0.57
C ASP A 76 8.30 -5.08 0.92
N ILE A 77 9.48 -4.60 1.33
CA ILE A 77 10.02 -4.82 2.67
C ILE A 77 9.21 -4.01 3.69
N SER A 78 8.89 -2.75 3.37
CA SER A 78 8.13 -1.87 4.24
C SER A 78 6.73 -2.39 4.48
N LEU A 79 6.03 -2.79 3.42
CA LEU A 79 4.69 -3.36 3.53
C LEU A 79 4.69 -4.67 4.33
N ASN A 80 5.68 -5.54 4.11
CA ASN A 80 5.80 -6.77 4.89
C ASN A 80 6.07 -6.51 6.37
N PHE A 81 6.84 -5.47 6.69
CA PHE A 81 7.04 -5.00 8.06
C PHE A 81 5.73 -4.47 8.67
N ILE A 82 5.02 -3.61 7.95
CA ILE A 82 3.72 -3.05 8.35
C ILE A 82 2.71 -4.16 8.64
N LYS A 83 2.57 -5.16 7.76
CA LYS A 83 1.69 -6.31 7.95
C LYS A 83 1.99 -7.08 9.24
N LYS A 84 3.26 -7.23 9.59
CA LYS A 84 3.67 -7.89 10.86
C LYS A 84 3.28 -7.05 12.07
N LEU A 85 3.48 -5.73 12.03
CA LEU A 85 3.05 -4.83 13.10
C LEU A 85 1.53 -4.85 13.28
N ILE A 86 0.78 -4.80 12.18
CA ILE A 86 -0.69 -4.91 12.19
C ILE A 86 -1.11 -6.19 12.90
N LYS A 87 -0.54 -7.33 12.52
CA LYS A 87 -0.85 -8.63 13.17
C LYS A 87 -0.66 -8.58 14.68
N VAL A 88 0.50 -8.10 15.15
CA VAL A 88 0.80 -8.01 16.59
C VAL A 88 -0.21 -7.13 17.33
N LYS A 89 -0.60 -6.00 16.74
CA LYS A 89 -1.55 -5.05 17.34
C LYS A 89 -2.98 -5.59 17.35
N VAL A 90 -3.40 -6.22 16.26
CA VAL A 90 -4.71 -6.88 16.12
C VAL A 90 -4.84 -8.01 17.12
N ASP A 91 -3.84 -8.89 17.21
CA ASP A 91 -3.82 -10.01 18.16
C ASP A 91 -3.96 -9.49 19.61
N LYS A 92 -3.24 -8.42 19.95
CA LYS A 92 -3.33 -7.79 21.27
C LYS A 92 -4.72 -7.19 21.53
N ALA A 93 -5.29 -6.48 20.57
CA ALA A 93 -6.62 -5.88 20.69
C ALA A 93 -7.70 -6.95 20.86
N MET A 94 -7.61 -8.05 20.10
CA MET A 94 -8.50 -9.20 20.20
C MET A 94 -8.43 -9.85 21.59
N MET A 95 -7.23 -10.05 22.12
CA MET A 95 -7.05 -10.61 23.47
C MET A 95 -7.64 -9.70 24.54
N SER A 96 -7.46 -8.38 24.44
CA SER A 96 -8.10 -7.42 25.35
C SER A 96 -9.62 -7.51 25.26
N PHE A 97 -10.18 -7.61 24.05
CA PHE A 97 -11.62 -7.82 23.87
C PHE A 97 -12.11 -9.11 24.54
N LEU A 98 -11.44 -10.24 24.32
CA LEU A 98 -11.86 -11.53 24.89
C LEU A 98 -11.77 -11.57 26.43
N LEU A 99 -10.74 -10.95 27.01
CA LEU A 99 -10.51 -10.98 28.46
C LEU A 99 -11.32 -9.93 29.23
N SER A 100 -11.56 -8.77 28.62
CA SER A 100 -12.10 -7.59 29.32
C SER A 100 -13.31 -6.96 28.64
N ASN A 101 -13.82 -7.55 27.56
CA ASN A 101 -14.94 -7.08 26.75
C ASN A 101 -14.81 -5.61 26.30
N GLN A 102 -13.56 -5.15 26.15
CA GLN A 102 -13.25 -3.81 25.64
C GLN A 102 -13.53 -3.75 24.14
N SER A 103 -14.37 -2.81 23.72
CA SER A 103 -14.66 -2.62 22.30
C SER A 103 -13.41 -2.22 21.53
N ILE A 104 -13.23 -2.85 20.36
CA ILE A 104 -12.15 -2.53 19.44
C ILE A 104 -12.62 -1.42 18.49
N ASN A 105 -11.82 -0.37 18.36
CA ASN A 105 -12.01 0.70 17.39
C ASN A 105 -10.85 0.66 16.38
N SER A 106 -11.14 0.23 15.15
CA SER A 106 -10.16 0.08 14.09
C SER A 106 -9.53 1.40 13.66
N GLN A 107 -10.28 2.51 13.71
CA GLN A 107 -9.78 3.83 13.33
C GLN A 107 -8.67 4.28 14.29
N ILE A 108 -8.89 4.17 15.60
CA ILE A 108 -7.89 4.51 16.61
C ILE A 108 -6.65 3.62 16.45
N LEU A 109 -6.85 2.31 16.26
CA LEU A 109 -5.74 1.38 16.05
C LEU A 109 -4.92 1.72 14.80
N THR A 110 -5.60 2.16 13.74
CA THR A 110 -4.96 2.60 12.50
C THR A 110 -4.14 3.86 12.73
N GLU A 111 -4.69 4.88 13.39
CA GLU A 111 -3.97 6.13 13.69
C GLU A 111 -2.70 5.86 14.50
N GLU A 112 -2.80 5.05 15.56
CA GLU A 112 -1.65 4.68 16.39
C GLU A 112 -0.56 3.96 15.58
N LEU A 113 -0.97 3.03 14.70
CA LEU A 113 -0.06 2.27 13.87
C LEU A 113 0.62 3.14 12.81
N VAL A 114 -0.13 3.96 12.09
CA VAL A 114 0.41 4.86 11.07
C VAL A 114 1.39 5.84 11.71
N TYR A 115 1.04 6.40 12.87
CA TYR A 115 1.94 7.26 13.64
C TYR A 115 3.24 6.54 14.03
N GLU A 116 3.15 5.29 14.49
CA GLU A 116 4.32 4.46 14.81
C GLU A 116 5.18 4.20 13.56
N ILE A 117 4.57 3.85 12.43
CA ILE A 117 5.25 3.53 11.18
C ILE A 117 6.02 4.73 10.62
N ILE A 118 5.40 5.92 10.59
CA ILE A 118 5.98 7.13 10.02
C ILE A 118 6.99 7.75 10.99
N PHE A 119 6.57 8.07 12.21
CA PHE A 119 7.37 8.93 13.09
C PHE A 119 8.40 8.17 13.92
N ARG A 120 8.11 6.92 14.30
CA ARG A 120 9.06 6.11 15.09
C ARG A 120 9.95 5.25 14.20
N GLN A 121 9.34 4.52 13.26
CA GLN A 121 10.06 3.55 12.42
C GLN A 121 10.61 4.16 11.14
N LYS A 122 10.11 5.33 10.70
CA LYS A 122 10.51 5.99 9.44
C LYS A 122 10.42 5.04 8.24
N ALA A 123 9.45 4.14 8.26
CA ALA A 123 9.28 3.09 7.25
C ALA A 123 8.41 3.56 6.06
N PHE A 124 7.97 4.82 6.07
CA PHE A 124 7.20 5.46 5.02
C PHE A 124 7.37 7.00 5.09
N PRO A 125 7.29 7.72 3.96
CA PRO A 125 7.27 9.20 3.96
C PRO A 125 6.05 9.75 4.69
N GLU A 126 6.24 10.87 5.40
CA GLU A 126 5.17 11.54 6.14
C GLU A 126 4.12 12.15 5.20
N GLU A 127 4.55 12.63 4.04
CA GLU A 127 3.69 13.26 3.03
C GLU A 127 2.68 12.27 2.44
N LEU A 128 2.94 10.97 2.57
CA LEU A 128 2.04 9.91 2.12
C LEU A 128 1.21 9.33 3.28
N PHE A 129 1.06 10.06 4.38
CA PHE A 129 0.33 9.64 5.58
C PHE A 129 -1.07 9.14 5.25
N ARG A 130 -1.83 9.90 4.46
CA ARG A 130 -3.22 9.56 4.13
C ARG A 130 -3.30 8.24 3.37
N GLN A 131 -2.43 8.06 2.40
CA GLN A 131 -2.36 6.88 1.55
C GLN A 131 -1.95 5.66 2.37
N LEU A 132 -0.99 5.84 3.29
CA LEU A 132 -0.62 4.79 4.23
C LEU A 132 -1.77 4.44 5.17
N TYR A 133 -2.50 5.44 5.68
CA TYR A 133 -3.67 5.22 6.53
C TYR A 133 -4.70 4.34 5.84
N GLU A 134 -5.07 4.65 4.59
CA GLU A 134 -6.03 3.88 3.82
C GLU A 134 -5.58 2.41 3.65
N ILE A 135 -4.30 2.20 3.32
CA ILE A 135 -3.71 0.85 3.22
C ILE A 135 -3.79 0.12 4.57
N VAL A 136 -3.32 0.74 5.64
CA VAL A 136 -3.26 0.11 6.98
C VAL A 136 -4.67 -0.19 7.50
N PHE A 137 -5.61 0.73 7.31
CA PHE A 137 -7.00 0.56 7.70
C PHE A 137 -7.61 -0.67 7.00
N GLU A 138 -7.42 -0.80 5.68
CA GLU A 138 -7.93 -1.95 4.94
C GLU A 138 -7.34 -3.28 5.44
N TYR A 139 -6.04 -3.31 5.78
CA TYR A 139 -5.43 -4.51 6.36
C TYR A 139 -5.95 -4.83 7.77
N ILE A 140 -6.26 -3.81 8.58
CA ILE A 140 -6.82 -3.98 9.92
C ILE A 140 -8.25 -4.50 9.84
N GLU A 141 -9.10 -3.90 9.01
CA GLU A 141 -10.50 -4.34 8.85
C GLU A 141 -10.56 -5.80 8.40
N ARG A 142 -9.74 -6.19 7.40
CA ARG A 142 -9.63 -7.59 6.97
C ARG A 142 -9.16 -8.52 8.09
N ALA A 143 -8.26 -8.05 8.96
CA ALA A 143 -7.81 -8.85 10.10
C ALA A 143 -8.87 -8.97 11.20
N PHE A 144 -9.87 -8.09 11.22
CA PHE A 144 -10.99 -8.10 12.15
C PHE A 144 -12.28 -8.72 11.58
N ASP A 145 -12.28 -9.28 10.38
CA ASP A 145 -13.46 -9.90 9.76
C ASP A 145 -14.18 -10.89 10.72
N ASP A 146 -13.43 -11.79 11.35
CA ASP A 146 -13.96 -12.77 12.31
C ASP A 146 -14.58 -12.08 13.56
N TYR A 147 -13.94 -11.01 14.06
CA TYR A 147 -14.45 -10.23 15.18
C TYR A 147 -15.73 -9.48 14.82
N HIS A 148 -15.78 -8.85 13.65
CA HIS A 148 -16.97 -8.17 13.18
C HIS A 148 -18.13 -9.15 13.01
N GLN A 149 -17.87 -10.35 12.51
CA GLN A 149 -18.86 -11.42 12.43
C GLN A 149 -19.34 -11.87 13.82
N TYR A 150 -18.43 -12.04 14.78
CA TYR A 150 -18.77 -12.37 16.17
C TYR A 150 -19.70 -11.32 16.79
N ILE A 151 -19.34 -10.03 16.73
CA ILE A 151 -20.15 -8.93 17.27
C ILE A 151 -21.53 -8.89 16.61
N LYS A 152 -21.60 -9.12 15.30
CA LYS A 152 -22.87 -9.15 14.56
C LYS A 152 -23.77 -10.29 15.04
N LEU A 153 -23.23 -11.47 15.29
CA LEU A 153 -23.97 -12.60 15.84
C LEU A 153 -24.42 -12.35 17.27
N GLN A 154 -23.56 -11.77 18.11
CA GLN A 154 -23.90 -11.42 19.49
C GLN A 154 -25.09 -10.44 19.54
N LYS A 155 -25.05 -9.37 18.72
CA LYS A 155 -26.16 -8.41 18.59
C LYS A 155 -27.45 -8.99 18.03
N LYS A 156 -27.38 -10.09 17.28
CA LYS A 156 -28.56 -10.71 16.66
C LYS A 156 -29.28 -11.68 17.60
N TYR A 157 -28.53 -12.39 18.44
CA TYR A 157 -29.05 -13.52 19.21
C TYR A 157 -29.04 -13.31 20.74
N PHE A 158 -28.28 -12.34 21.25
CA PHE A 158 -28.06 -12.17 22.69
C PHE A 158 -28.34 -10.75 23.23
N ILE A 159 -28.63 -9.79 22.35
CA ILE A 159 -29.05 -8.41 22.66
C ILE A 159 -30.35 -8.17 21.91
#